data_AF-A0A4R9LV44-F1
#
_entry.id   AF-A0A4R9LV44-F1
#
_cell.length_a   1.000
_cell.length_b   1.000
_cell.length_c   1.000
_cell.angle_alpha   90.00
_cell.angle_beta   90.00
_cell.angle_gamma   90.00
#
_symmetry.space_group_name_H-M   'P 1'
#
loop_
_entity.id
_entity.type
_entity.pdbx_description
1 polymer ?
#
loop_
_entity_poly.entity_id
_entity_poly.type
_entity_poly.pdbx_seq_one_letter_code
_entity_poly.pdbx_strand_id
1 'polypeptide(L)' 'MRFAALEITNSGRKLFSIFTIRKNKIRIISTRDMSRKERKVYEESQKENT' A
#
# COMPACT_ATOMS: atom_id res chain seq x y z
N MET A 1 8.44 9.43 -11.34
CA MET A 1 8.52 8.89 -9.96
C MET A 1 7.49 7.79 -9.79
N ARG A 2 7.84 6.71 -9.07
CA ARG A 2 6.95 5.62 -8.67
C ARG A 2 6.73 5.70 -7.16
N PHE A 3 5.51 5.45 -6.72
CA PHE A 3 5.11 5.46 -5.33
C PHE A 3 4.61 4.08 -4.95
N ALA A 4 4.81 3.71 -3.69
CA ALA A 4 4.30 2.50 -3.09
C ALA A 4 3.44 2.87 -1.89
N ALA A 5 2.28 2.24 -1.77
CA ALA A 5 1.38 2.38 -0.65
C ALA A 5 1.06 0.99 -0.08
N LEU A 6 1.05 0.92 1.25
CA LEU A 6 0.57 -0.23 2.02
C LEU A 6 -0.75 0.21 2.65
N GLU A 7 -1.85 -0.45 2.28
CA GLU A 7 -3.20 -0.02 2.64
C GLU A 7 -4.07 -1.19 3.14
N ILE A 8 -5.19 -0.86 3.77
CA ILE A 8 -6.23 -1.80 4.19
C ILE A 8 -7.54 -1.43 3.50
N THR A 9 -8.23 -2.41 2.93
CA THR A 9 -9.60 -2.24 2.44
C THR A 9 -10.59 -2.20 3.61
N ASN A 10 -11.79 -1.67 3.38
CA ASN A 10 -12.87 -1.70 4.39
C ASN A 10 -13.22 -3.11 4.87
N SER A 11 -12.95 -4.14 4.05
CA SER A 11 -13.11 -5.55 4.42
C SER A 11 -11.90 -6.14 5.16
N GLY A 12 -10.92 -5.33 5.56
CA GLY A 12 -9.71 -5.75 6.26
C GLY A 12 -8.61 -6.38 5.38
N ARG A 13 -8.75 -6.36 4.05
CA ARG A 13 -7.72 -6.93 3.16
C ARG A 13 -6.54 -5.97 3.06
N LYS A 14 -5.34 -6.49 3.27
CA LYS A 14 -4.09 -5.73 3.20
C LYS A 14 -3.53 -5.75 1.79
N LEU A 15 -3.47 -4.59 1.16
CA LEU A 15 -3.03 -4.43 -0.23
C LEU A 15 -1.73 -3.65 -0.32
N PHE A 16 -0.87 -4.09 -1.22
CA PHE A 16 0.29 -3.36 -1.67
C PHE A 16 0.02 -2.82 -3.06
N SER A 17 0.06 -1.49 -3.19
CA SER A 17 -0.24 -0.77 -4.42
C SER A 17 0.98 0.03 -4.87
N ILE A 18 1.39 -0.18 -6.12
CA ILE A 18 2.39 0.66 -6.80
C ILE A 18 1.66 1.52 -7.81
N PHE A 19 1.90 2.82 -7.76
CA PHE A 19 1.30 3.78 -8.68
C PHE A 19 2.27 4.88 -9.09
N THR A 20 1.85 5.65 -10.09
CA THR A 20 2.55 6.85 -10.53
C THR A 20 1.57 8.00 -10.64
N ILE A 21 2.07 9.22 -10.43
CA ILE A 21 1.31 10.45 -10.67
C ILE A 21 1.74 10.99 -12.04
N ARG A 22 0.80 11.14 -12.97
CA ARG A 22 1.03 11.71 -14.31
C ARG A 22 -0.10 12.65 -14.67
N LYS A 23 0.22 13.85 -15.18
CA LYS A 23 -0.77 14.87 -15.56
C LYS A 23 -1.84 15.09 -14.47
N ASN A 24 -1.39 15.17 -13.21
CA ASN A 24 -2.25 15.32 -12.03
C ASN A 24 -3.25 14.17 -11.78
N LYS A 25 -3.02 12.98 -12.36
CA LYS A 25 -3.84 11.77 -12.17
C LYS A 25 -3.00 10.64 -11.60
N ILE A 26 -3.62 9.81 -10.77
CA ILE A 26 -3.02 8.58 -10.26
C ILE A 26 -3.22 7.48 -11.31
N ARG A 27 -2.13 6.86 -11.75
CA ARG A 27 -2.15 5.63 -12.54
C ARG A 27 -1.62 4.49 -11.69
N ILE A 28 -2.51 3.58 -11.34
CA ILE A 28 -2.13 2.30 -10.72
C ILE A 28 -1.31 1.49 -11.73
N ILE A 29 -0.17 0.97 -11.28
CA ILE A 29 0.68 0.06 -12.07
C ILE A 29 0.45 -1.37 -11.63
N SER A 30 0.39 -1.61 -10.33
CA SER A 30 0.22 -2.94 -9.76
C SER A 30 -0.50 -2.82 -8.42
N THR A 31 -1.48 -3.68 -8.20
CA THR A 31 -2.13 -3.87 -6.91
C THR A 31 -2.15 -5.36 -6.64
N ARG A 32 -1.65 -5.76 -5.48
CA ARG A 32 -1.60 -7.15 -5.04
C ARG A 32 -1.81 -7.26 -3.54
N ASP A 33 -2.12 -8.45 -3.07
CA ASP A 33 -2.12 -8.73 -1.64
C ASP A 33 -0.69 -8.57 -1.07
N MET A 34 -0.60 -8.07 0.16
CA MET A 34 0.68 -7.97 0.87
C MET A 34 1.24 -9.36 1.15
N SER A 35 2.55 -9.52 0.94
CA SER A 35 3.28 -10.70 1.41
C SER A 35 3.40 -10.69 2.94
N ARG A 36 3.76 -11.84 3.54
CA ARG A 36 3.93 -11.96 5.01
C ARG A 36 4.91 -10.93 5.58
N LYS A 37 5.99 -10.63 4.86
CA LYS A 37 6.99 -9.63 5.28
C LYS A 37 6.43 -8.21 5.23
N GLU A 38 5.78 -7.84 4.14
CA GLU A 38 5.16 -6.50 3.96
C GLU A 38 4.04 -6.27 4.97
N ARG A 39 3.26 -7.31 5.27
CA ARG A 39 2.23 -7.25 6.30
C ARG A 39 2.80 -6.95 7.68
N LYS A 40 3.94 -7.53 8.03
CA LYS A 40 4.62 -7.26 9.31
C LYS A 40 5.08 -5.80 9.38
N VAL A 41 5.71 -5.29 8.33
CA VAL A 41 6.13 -3.88 8.23
C VAL A 41 4.94 -2.93 8.35
N TYR A 42 3.81 -3.26 7.70
CA TYR A 42 2.59 -2.47 7.82
C TYR A 42 2.03 -2.50 9.26
N GLU A 43 2.02 -3.66 9.92
CA GLU A 43 1.56 -3.77 11.30
C GLU A 43 2.46 -3.01 12.29
N GLU A 44 3.77 -2.99 12.05
CA GLU A 44 4.73 -2.20 12.83
C GLU A 44 4.51 -0.70 12.62
N SER A 45 4.33 -0.24 11.38
CA SER A 45 4.09 1.18 11.10
C SER A 45 2.75 1.71 11.60
N GLN A 46 1.74 0.85 11.74
CA GLN A 46 0.47 1.22 12.38
C GLN A 46 0.62 1.34 13.90
N LYS A 47 1.52 0.57 14.53
CA LYS A 47 1.77 0.65 15.98
C LYS A 47 2.54 1.90 16.38
N GLU A 48 3.44 2.39 15.54
CA GLU A 48 4.20 3.63 15.80
C GLU A 48 3.36 4.92 15.71
N ASN A 49 2.17 4.86 15.11
CA ASN A 49 1.24 6.01 15.02
C ASN A 49 0.17 6.02 16.12
N THR A 50 0.35 5.23 17.20
CA THR A 50 -0.49 5.27 18.41
C THR A 50 0.29 5.88 19.56
#